data_AF-A0A917M4K9-F1
#
_entry.id   AF-A0A917M4K9-F1
#
_cell.length_a   1.000
_cell.length_b   1.000
_cell.length_c   1.000
_cell.angle_alpha   90.00
_cell.angle_beta   90.00
_cell.angle_gamma   90.00
#
_symmetry.space_group_name_H-M   'P 1'
#
loop_
_entity.id
_entity.type
_entity.pdbx_description
1 polymer ?
#
loop_
_entity_poly.entity_id
_entity_poly.type
_entity_poly.pdbx_seq_one_letter_code
_entity_poly.pdbx_strand_id
1 'polypeptide(L)'
;MATRGKNKRYTKEIKLEAVRRVLENDESVQSVVDDMGIRHRDNVYVWIKKYKKNGNIAFERSIGKTQGISYSPSIDDEVKELRMEVDTLKKYLEILQQGG
;
A
#
# COMPACT_ATOMS: atom_id res chain seq x y z
N MET A 1 13.53 38.14 6.62
CA MET A 1 14.10 36.88 6.10
C MET A 1 13.24 35.73 6.60
N ALA A 2 12.50 35.03 5.72
CA ALA A 2 11.65 33.92 6.14
C ALA A 2 12.51 32.65 6.28
N THR A 3 12.74 32.19 7.51
CA THR A 3 13.44 30.92 7.76
C THR A 3 12.57 29.77 7.22
N ARG A 4 13.02 29.13 6.14
CA ARG A 4 12.38 27.94 5.55
C ARG A 4 12.38 26.84 6.62
N GLY A 5 11.27 26.70 7.34
CA GLY A 5 11.16 25.78 8.47
C GLY A 5 11.50 24.35 8.03
N LYS A 6 12.38 23.69 8.77
CA LYS A 6 12.82 22.31 8.50
C LYS A 6 11.60 21.40 8.29
N ASN A 7 11.61 20.62 7.21
CA ASN A 7 10.53 19.67 6.91
C ASN A 7 10.46 18.64 8.04
N LYS A 8 9.32 18.58 8.75
CA LYS A 8 9.06 17.55 9.78
C LYS A 8 9.03 16.20 9.07
N ARG A 9 9.87 15.26 9.51
CA ARG A 9 9.89 13.90 8.98
C ARG A 9 8.88 13.06 9.75
N TYR A 10 7.92 12.47 9.04
CA TYR A 10 6.96 11.52 9.59
C TYR A 10 7.44 10.08 9.32
N THR A 11 7.26 9.20 10.31
CA THR A 11 7.57 7.77 10.21
C THR A 11 6.59 7.06 9.28
N LYS A 12 6.92 5.82 8.85
CA LYS A 12 6.03 4.98 8.03
C LYS A 12 4.67 4.78 8.71
N GLU A 13 4.71 4.44 9.99
CA GLU A 13 3.53 4.17 10.81
C GLU A 13 2.56 5.37 10.85
N ILE A 14 3.08 6.57 11.12
CA ILE A 14 2.25 7.79 11.14
C ILE A 14 1.62 8.08 9.77
N LYS A 15 2.32 7.79 8.67
CA LYS A 15 1.76 8.00 7.32
C LYS A 15 0.68 6.98 7.00
N LEU A 16 0.90 5.71 7.37
CA LEU A 16 -0.08 4.65 7.16
C LEU A 16 -1.33 4.89 7.97
N GLU A 17 -1.19 5.23 9.26
CA GLU A 17 -2.31 5.52 10.14
C GLU A 17 -3.13 6.71 9.63
N ALA A 18 -2.47 7.81 9.19
CA ALA A 18 -3.17 8.96 8.62
C ALA A 18 -3.97 8.58 7.36
N VAL A 19 -3.41 7.75 6.48
CA VAL A 19 -4.12 7.30 5.28
C VAL A 19 -5.26 6.35 5.63
N ARG A 20 -5.04 5.46 6.59
CA ARG A 20 -6.01 4.48 7.08
C ARG A 20 -7.25 5.19 7.62
N ARG A 21 -7.09 6.17 8.50
CA ARG A 21 -8.22 6.94 9.06
C ARG A 21 -9.02 7.67 7.99
N VAL A 22 -8.36 8.24 6.99
CA VAL A 22 -9.07 8.94 5.90
C VAL A 22 -9.80 7.96 4.97
N LEU A 23 -9.23 6.79 4.69
CA LEU A 23 -9.81 5.84 3.71
C LEU A 23 -10.77 4.82 4.33
N GLU A 24 -10.53 4.38 5.56
CA GLU A 24 -11.33 3.34 6.23
C GLU A 24 -12.37 3.95 7.19
N ASN A 25 -12.01 5.01 7.92
CA ASN A 25 -12.94 5.66 8.85
C ASN A 25 -13.71 6.83 8.21
N ASP A 26 -13.48 7.11 6.92
CA ASP A 26 -14.03 8.26 6.17
C ASP A 26 -13.79 9.62 6.88
N GLU A 27 -12.72 9.71 7.68
CA GLU A 27 -12.41 10.91 8.42
C GLU A 27 -11.92 12.02 7.49
N SER A 28 -12.32 13.26 7.78
CA SER A 28 -11.82 14.40 7.01
C SER A 28 -10.30 14.55 7.21
N VAL A 29 -9.60 14.85 6.11
CA VAL A 29 -8.15 15.09 6.15
C VAL A 29 -7.79 16.17 7.18
N GLN A 30 -8.65 17.17 7.37
CA GLN A 30 -8.40 18.23 8.33
C GLN A 30 -8.43 17.72 9.78
N SER A 31 -9.37 16.83 10.11
CA SER A 31 -9.47 16.21 11.44
C SER A 31 -8.24 15.36 11.73
N VAL A 32 -7.82 14.52 10.78
CA VAL A 32 -6.65 13.66 10.91
C VAL A 32 -5.36 14.47 11.08
N VAL A 33 -5.26 15.62 10.40
CA VAL A 33 -4.11 16.51 10.51
C VAL A 33 -4.01 17.14 11.90
N ASP A 34 -5.15 17.54 12.47
CA ASP A 34 -5.22 18.15 13.79
C ASP A 34 -4.88 17.13 14.88
N ASP A 35 -5.55 15.97 14.87
CA ASP A 35 -5.36 14.88 15.83
C ASP A 35 -3.91 14.35 15.85
N MET A 36 -3.33 14.15 14.68
CA MET A 36 -1.98 13.57 14.55
C MET A 36 -0.86 14.62 14.59
N GLY A 37 -1.18 15.91 14.75
CA GLY A 37 -0.19 17.00 14.76
C GLY A 37 0.62 17.08 13.47
N ILE A 38 -0.04 16.85 12.33
CA ILE A 38 0.55 16.98 11.00
C ILE A 38 0.55 18.46 10.61
N ARG A 39 1.65 18.93 10.02
CA ARG A 39 1.84 20.37 9.78
C ARG A 39 0.94 20.90 8.65
N HIS A 40 0.73 20.08 7.62
CA HIS A 40 0.01 20.47 6.42
C HIS A 40 -0.83 19.30 5.89
N ARG A 41 -2.10 19.59 5.59
CA ARG A 41 -3.03 18.65 4.96
C ARG A 41 -2.55 18.12 3.60
N ASP A 42 -1.78 18.91 2.87
CA ASP A 42 -1.20 18.51 1.58
C ASP A 42 -0.30 17.27 1.70
N ASN A 43 0.37 17.10 2.85
CA ASN A 43 1.16 15.90 3.11
C ASN A 43 0.29 14.65 3.10
N VAL A 44 -0.89 14.72 3.75
CA VAL A 44 -1.82 13.60 3.84
C VAL A 44 -2.39 13.28 2.46
N TYR A 45 -2.76 14.27 1.64
CA TYR A 45 -3.17 14.04 0.26
C TYR A 45 -2.09 13.33 -0.58
N VAL A 46 -0.82 13.76 -0.44
CA VAL A 46 0.30 13.09 -1.11
C VAL A 46 0.45 11.65 -0.62
N TRP A 47 0.27 11.39 0.68
CA TRP A 47 0.35 10.05 1.25
C TRP A 47 -0.78 9.16 0.75
N ILE A 48 -2.02 9.65 0.71
CA ILE A 48 -3.16 8.92 0.15
C ILE A 48 -2.90 8.57 -1.31
N LYS A 49 -2.41 9.52 -2.11
CA LYS A 49 -2.08 9.27 -3.52
C LYS A 49 -1.01 8.19 -3.68
N LYS A 50 0.03 8.20 -2.84
CA LYS A 50 1.07 7.17 -2.84
C LYS A 50 0.53 5.81 -2.40
N TYR A 51 -0.30 5.78 -1.36
CA TYR A 51 -0.92 4.56 -0.86
C TYR A 51 -1.88 3.95 -1.88
N LYS A 52 -2.68 4.75 -2.60
CA LYS A 52 -3.54 4.24 -3.69
C LYS A 52 -2.75 3.62 -4.83
N LYS A 53 -1.50 4.06 -5.06
CA LYS A 53 -0.64 3.52 -6.12
C LYS A 53 0.17 2.30 -5.68
N ASN A 54 0.64 2.29 -4.43
CA ASN A 54 1.65 1.34 -3.95
C ASN A 54 1.21 0.58 -2.68
N GLY A 55 -0.01 0.75 -2.19
CA GLY A 55 -0.51 0.10 -0.98
C GLY A 55 0.37 0.33 0.26
N ASN A 56 0.55 -0.73 1.05
CA ASN A 56 1.33 -0.75 2.29
C ASN A 56 2.85 -0.50 2.09
N ILE A 57 3.40 -0.80 0.91
CA ILE A 57 4.81 -0.56 0.58
C ILE A 57 5.09 0.90 0.18
N ALA A 58 4.06 1.74 0.05
CA ALA A 58 4.18 3.15 -0.35
C ALA A 58 5.13 4.00 0.51
N PHE A 59 5.37 3.59 1.76
CA PHE A 59 6.23 4.29 2.72
C PHE A 59 7.39 3.45 3.24
N GLU A 60 7.63 2.27 2.64
CA GLU A 60 8.83 1.49 2.92
C GLU A 60 10.06 2.30 2.52
N ARG A 61 11.09 2.33 3.36
CA ARG A 61 12.37 2.92 2.94
C ARG A 61 12.97 1.97 1.92
N SER A 62 13.24 2.45 0.70
CA SER A 62 14.13 1.72 -0.21
C SER A 62 15.51 1.64 0.44
N ILE A 63 15.81 0.49 1.02
CA ILE A 63 17.17 0.15 1.41
C ILE A 63 17.93 -0.03 0.10
N GLY A 64 18.70 0.99 -0.27
CA GLY A 64 19.60 0.92 -1.39
C GLY A 64 18.92 1.14 -2.75
N LYS A 65 19.62 1.87 -3.60
CA LYS A 65 19.28 2.00 -5.00
C LYS A 65 19.56 0.65 -5.66
N THR A 66 18.53 -0.02 -6.15
CA THR A 66 18.69 -0.92 -7.30
C THR A 66 17.71 -0.44 -8.34
N GLN A 67 18.27 0.25 -9.34
CA GLN A 67 17.60 0.52 -10.59
C GLN A 67 17.50 -0.83 -11.31
N GLY A 68 16.44 -1.58 -11.03
CA GLY A 68 16.29 -2.95 -11.53
C GLY A 68 15.12 -3.65 -10.83
N ILE A 69 13.97 -3.64 -11.50
CA ILE A 69 12.85 -4.59 -11.35
C ILE A 69 12.39 -4.79 -9.89
N SER A 70 11.49 -3.93 -9.39
CA SER A 70 10.57 -4.38 -8.35
C SER A 70 9.44 -5.14 -9.06
N TYR A 71 9.48 -6.47 -9.05
CA TYR A 71 8.29 -7.25 -9.39
C TYR A 71 7.27 -6.97 -8.28
N SER A 72 6.39 -6.01 -8.54
CA SER A 72 5.13 -5.87 -7.83
C SER A 72 4.15 -6.62 -8.71
N PRO A 73 3.74 -7.86 -8.37
CA PRO A 73 2.72 -8.55 -9.13
C PRO A 73 1.52 -7.61 -9.22
N SER A 74 1.07 -7.33 -10.43
CA SER A 74 -0.17 -6.60 -10.60
C SER A 74 -1.30 -7.50 -10.12
N ILE A 75 -2.45 -6.92 -9.77
CA ILE A 75 -3.63 -7.71 -9.40
C ILE A 75 -3.96 -8.75 -10.48
N ASP A 76 -3.64 -8.42 -11.74
CA ASP A 76 -3.77 -9.28 -12.92
C ASP A 76 -2.84 -10.51 -12.87
N ASP A 77 -1.62 -10.34 -12.35
CA ASP A 77 -0.63 -11.41 -12.17
C ASP A 77 -1.09 -12.38 -11.07
N GLU A 78 -1.61 -11.84 -9.96
CA GLU A 78 -2.15 -12.64 -8.86
C GLU A 78 -3.39 -13.44 -9.31
N VAL A 79 -4.30 -12.84 -10.07
CA VAL A 79 -5.46 -13.54 -10.65
C VAL A 79 -5.01 -14.65 -11.60
N LYS A 80 -3.94 -14.44 -12.36
CA LYS A 80 -3.40 -15.46 -13.26
C LYS A 80 -2.82 -16.63 -12.48
N GLU A 81 -2.03 -16.38 -11.44
CA GLU A 81 -1.48 -17.43 -10.58
C GLU A 81 -2.57 -18.23 -9.87
N LEU A 82 -3.54 -17.54 -9.25
CA LEU A 82 -4.67 -18.20 -8.57
C LEU A 82 -5.48 -19.08 -9.54
N ARG A 83 -5.65 -18.65 -10.79
CA ARG A 83 -6.32 -19.47 -11.82
C ARG A 83 -5.53 -20.73 -12.18
N MET A 84 -4.21 -20.64 -12.27
CA MET A 84 -3.35 -21.80 -12.52
C MET A 84 -3.34 -22.78 -11.34
N GLU A 85 -3.37 -22.25 -10.12
CA GLU A 85 -3.45 -23.08 -8.92
C GLU A 85 -4.79 -23.81 -8.83
N VAL A 86 -5.91 -23.11 -9.09
CA VAL A 86 -7.24 -23.74 -9.17
C VAL A 86 -7.30 -24.82 -10.25
N ASP A 87 -6.70 -24.58 -11.42
CA ASP A 87 -6.65 -25.56 -12.51
C ASP A 87 -5.87 -26.83 -12.09
N THR A 88 -4.71 -26.64 -11.48
CA THR A 88 -3.86 -27.73 -11.00
C THR A 88 -4.55 -28.56 -9.92
N LEU A 89 -5.18 -27.90 -8.95
CA LEU A 89 -5.92 -28.56 -7.87
C LEU A 89 -7.13 -29.34 -8.39
N LYS A 90 -7.86 -28.78 -9.37
CA LYS A 90 -8.99 -29.48 -10.02
C LYS A 90 -8.52 -30.73 -10.74
N LYS A 91 -7.41 -30.65 -11.48
CA LYS A 91 -6.84 -31.81 -12.17
C LYS A 91 -6.41 -32.90 -11.19
N TYR A 92 -5.87 -32.52 -10.03
CA TYR A 92 -5.52 -33.46 -8.97
C TYR A 92 -6.76 -34.15 -8.38
N LEU A 93 -7.85 -33.40 -8.16
CA LEU A 93 -9.14 -33.95 -7.71
C LEU A 93 -9.75 -34.91 -8.74
N GLU A 94 -9.67 -34.60 -10.03
CA GLU A 94 -10.17 -35.48 -11.09
C GLU A 94 -9.45 -36.83 -11.12
N ILE A 95 -8.14 -36.83 -10.89
CA ILE A 95 -7.35 -38.07 -10.79
C ILE A 95 -7.78 -38.91 -9.58
N LEU A 96 -8.05 -38.26 -8.45
CA LEU A 96 -8.50 -38.94 -7.24
C LEU A 96 -9.95 -39.46 -7.35
N GLN A 97 -10.81 -38.78 -8.12
CA GLN A 97 -12.19 -39.21 -8.33
C GLN A 97 -12.35 -40.32 -9.39
N GLN A 98 -11.39 -40.48 -10.32
CA GLN A 98 -11.42 -41.56 -11.33
C GLN A 98 -10.86 -42.90 -10.83
N GLY A 99 -10.35 -42.96 -9.60
CA GLY A 99 -9.80 -44.17 -8.98
C GLY A 99 -10.76 -44.92 -8.05
N GLY A 100 -12.08 -44.70 -8.17
CA GLY A 100 -13.14 -45.40 -7.43
C GLY A 100 -14.00 -46.29 -8.31
#